data_AF-A0A1G8NDC7-F1
#
_entry.id   AF-A0A1G8NDC7-F1
#
_cell.length_a   1.000
_cell.length_b   1.000
_cell.length_c   1.000
_cell.angle_alpha   90.00
_cell.angle_beta   90.00
_cell.angle_gamma   90.00
#
_symmetry.space_group_name_H-M   'P 1'
#
loop_
_entity.id
_entity.type
_entity.pdbx_description
1 polymer ?
#
loop_
_entity_poly.entity_id
_entity_poly.type
_entity_poly.pdbx_seq_one_letter_code
_entity_poly.pdbx_strand_id
1 'polypeptide(L)' 'MNYTQNQRISQITESTLIIGIDIAKYKHVARAQNDRGLMYGKAFSFPSMREGFEAFCHWMKNIMREHEKT' A
#
# COMPACT_ATOMS: atom_id res chain seq x y z
N MET A 1 21.28 -16.29 -0.40
CA MET A 1 20.63 -14.98 -0.64
C MET A 1 19.67 -15.15 -1.80
N ASN A 2 18.39 -14.84 -1.61
CA ASN A 2 17.36 -15.10 -2.62
C ASN A 2 17.44 -14.00 -3.70
N TYR A 3 18.18 -14.26 -4.78
CA TYR A 3 18.44 -13.28 -5.85
C TYR A 3 17.16 -12.62 -6.37
N THR A 4 16.06 -13.38 -6.42
CA THR A 4 14.75 -12.92 -6.88
C THR A 4 14.07 -11.92 -5.93
N GLN A 5 14.27 -12.04 -4.61
CA GLN A 5 13.73 -11.08 -3.64
C GLN A 5 14.49 -9.76 -3.71
N ASN A 6 15.82 -9.82 -3.77
CA ASN A 6 16.64 -8.60 -3.87
C ASN A 6 16.37 -7.84 -5.16
N GLN A 7 16.18 -8.55 -6.28
CA GLN A 7 15.80 -7.95 -7.55
C GLN A 7 14.43 -7.25 -7.50
N ARG A 8 13.49 -7.74 -6.69
CA ARG A 8 12.19 -7.09 -6.48
C ARG A 8 12.32 -5.86 -5.59
N ILE A 9 13.10 -5.95 -4.52
CA ILE A 9 13.34 -4.83 -3.61
C ILE A 9 14.08 -3.70 -4.34
N SER A 10 15.04 -4.01 -5.21
CA SER A 10 15.78 -3.01 -5.98
C SER A 10 14.93 -2.25 -7.01
N GLN A 11 13.71 -2.70 -7.30
CA GLN A 11 12.77 -1.99 -8.17
C GLN A 11 12.01 -0.88 -7.42
N ILE A 12 12.06 -0.86 -6.09
CA ILE A 12 11.45 0.21 -5.29
C ILE A 12 12.26 1.48 -5.52
N THR A 13 11.59 2.49 -6.05
CA THR A 13 12.13 3.83 -6.30
C THR A 13 11.49 4.85 -5.35
N GLU A 14 12.02 6.06 -5.32
CA GLU A 14 11.40 7.16 -4.60
C GLU A 14 9.96 7.45 -5.07
N SER A 15 9.59 7.10 -6.32
CA SER A 15 8.22 7.28 -6.82
C SER A 15 7.28 6.14 -6.41
N THR A 16 7.77 5.04 -5.84
CA THR A 16 6.95 3.87 -5.51
C THR A 16 6.07 4.15 -4.29
N LEU A 17 4.76 3.88 -4.40
CA LEU A 17 3.89 3.82 -3.23
C LEU A 17 3.93 2.43 -2.60
N ILE A 18 4.37 2.34 -1.35
CA ILE A 18 4.39 1.06 -0.61
C ILE A 18 3.12 0.96 0.23
N ILE A 19 2.34 -0.10 0.03
CA ILE A 19 1.17 -0.41 0.85
C ILE A 19 1.42 -1.70 1.64
N GLY A 20 1.41 -1.58 2.97
CA GLY A 20 1.35 -2.73 3.87
C GLY A 20 -0.10 -3.02 4.25
N ILE A 21 -0.53 -4.29 4.15
CA ILE A 21 -1.91 -4.70 4.50
C ILE A 21 -1.85 -5.83 5.52
N ASP A 22 -2.52 -5.63 6.65
CA ASP A 22 -2.87 -6.69 7.60
C ASP A 22 -4.22 -7.30 7.19
N ILE A 23 -4.21 -8.58 6.85
CA ILE A 23 -5.35 -9.29 6.27
C ILE A 23 -6.00 -10.17 7.34
N ALA A 24 -7.18 -9.77 7.84
CA ALA A 24 -8.02 -10.61 8.70
C ALA A 24 -9.32 -11.08 8.01
N LYS A 25 -10.02 -12.04 8.63
CA LYS A 25 -11.20 -12.71 8.06
C LYS A 25 -12.31 -11.75 7.61
N TYR A 26 -12.60 -10.71 8.40
CA TYR A 26 -13.74 -9.81 8.16
C TYR A 26 -13.33 -8.38 7.82
N LYS A 27 -12.14 -7.94 8.24
CA LYS A 27 -11.68 -6.56 8.11
C LYS A 27 -10.17 -6.55 7.90
N HIS A 28 -9.73 -5.80 6.91
CA HIS A 28 -8.33 -5.58 6.61
C HIS A 28 -7.92 -4.18 7.07
N VAL A 29 -6.63 -3.99 7.32
CA VAL A 29 -6.05 -2.68 7.66
C VAL A 29 -4.85 -2.42 6.76
N ALA A 30 -4.95 -1.39 5.93
CA ALA A 30 -3.87 -0.94 5.06
C ALA A 30 -3.17 0.30 5.63
N ARG A 31 -1.87 0.43 5.37
CA ARG A 31 -1.11 1.66 5.55
C ARG A 31 -0.23 1.94 4.34
N ALA A 32 -0.11 3.21 4.01
CA ALA A 32 0.72 3.71 2.93
C ALA A 32 2.01 4.33 3.46
N GLN A 33 3.12 4.11 2.78
CA GLN A 33 4.42 4.69 3.10
C GLN A 33 5.29 4.91 1.86
N ASN A 34 6.38 5.67 2.00
CA ASN A 34 7.43 5.75 0.98
C ASN A 34 8.54 4.71 1.18
N ASP A 35 9.50 4.70 0.27
CA ASP A 35 10.72 3.89 0.29
C ASP A 35 11.57 4.07 1.56
N ARG A 36 11.44 5.21 2.25
CA ARG A 36 12.12 5.52 3.52
C ARG A 36 11.32 5.12 4.76
N GLY A 37 10.12 4.57 4.60
CA GLY A 37 9.24 4.17 5.70
C GLY A 37 8.44 5.32 6.35
N LEU A 38 8.40 6.51 5.73
CA LEU A 38 7.54 7.60 6.19
C LEU A 38 6.09 7.31 5.81
N MET A 39 5.19 7.39 6.78
CA MET A 39 3.78 7.05 6.62
C MET A 39 2.98 8.18 5.96
N TYR A 40 2.12 7.82 5.01
CA TYR A 40 1.12 8.71 4.43
C TYR A 40 -0.20 8.57 5.19
N GLY A 41 -0.50 9.58 6.01
CA GLY A 41 -1.78 9.68 6.71
C GLY A 41 -2.04 8.57 7.74
N LYS A 42 -3.33 8.32 8.00
CA LYS A 42 -3.79 7.27 8.94
C LYS A 42 -4.01 5.95 8.21
N ALA A 43 -4.01 4.86 8.99
CA ALA A 43 -4.38 3.55 8.49
C ALA A 43 -5.81 3.55 7.93
N PHE A 44 -6.02 2.80 6.85
CA PHE A 44 -7.31 2.62 6.20
C PHE A 44 -7.84 1.23 6.48
N SER A 45 -9.03 1.13 7.05
CA SER A 45 -9.65 -0.18 7.29
C SER A 45 -10.82 -0.43 6.35
N PHE A 46 -10.92 -1.65 5.83
CA PHE A 46 -11.96 -2.03 4.89
C PHE A 46 -12.44 -3.47 5.12
N PRO A 47 -13.70 -3.79 4.82
CA PRO A 47 -14.23 -5.14 5.00
C PRO A 47 -13.68 -6.12 3.95
N SER A 48 -13.68 -7.41 4.29
CA SER A 48 -13.31 -8.52 3.39
C SER A 48 -14.44 -8.84 2.40
N MET A 49 -14.87 -7.83 1.63
CA MET A 49 -15.91 -7.93 0.61
C MET A 49 -15.60 -6.95 -0.53
N ARG A 50 -16.24 -7.15 -1.68
CA ARG A 50 -15.94 -6.45 -2.92
C ARG A 50 -15.93 -4.92 -2.76
N GLU A 51 -16.94 -4.36 -2.13
CA GLU A 51 -17.09 -2.92 -1.90
C GLU A 51 -15.95 -2.39 -1.03
N GLY A 52 -15.45 -3.20 -0.10
CA GLY A 52 -14.27 -2.88 0.71
C GLY A 52 -12.99 -2.77 -0.13
N PHE A 53 -12.80 -3.70 -1.07
CA PHE A 53 -11.67 -3.65 -1.99
C PHE A 53 -11.79 -2.50 -3.01
N GLU A 54 -12.99 -2.18 -3.47
CA GLU A 54 -13.24 -1.01 -4.32
C GLU A 54 -12.89 0.29 -3.57
N ALA A 55 -13.33 0.43 -2.31
CA ALA A 55 -12.97 1.57 -1.47
C ALA A 55 -11.46 1.64 -1.19
N PHE A 56 -10.80 0.50 -0.97
CA PHE A 56 -9.34 0.40 -0.83
C PHE A 56 -8.60 0.87 -2.10
N CYS A 57 -9.05 0.46 -3.28
CA CYS A 57 -8.49 0.91 -4.56
C CYS A 57 -8.63 2.43 -4.75
N HIS A 58 -9.78 3.00 -4.38
CA HIS A 58 -9.99 4.45 -4.42
C HIS A 58 -9.07 5.19 -3.44
N TRP A 59 -8.96 4.69 -2.21
CA TRP A 59 -8.07 5.24 -1.20
C TRP A 59 -6.61 5.24 -1.67
N MET A 60 -6.12 4.13 -2.22
CA MET A 60 -4.76 4.02 -2.75
C MET A 60 -4.52 5.02 -3.89
N LYS A 61 -5.45 5.11 -4.86
CA LYS A 61 -5.35 6.06 -5.99
C LYS A 61 -5.32 7.52 -5.54
N ASN A 62 -6.02 7.86 -4.47
CA ASN A 62 -5.99 9.21 -3.92
C ASN A 62 -4.60 9.53 -3.35
N ILE A 63 -4.02 8.62 -2.56
CA ILE A 63 -2.67 8.78 -2.01
C ILE A 63 -1.62 8.88 -3.12
N MET A 64 -1.73 8.04 -4.15
CA MET A 64 -0.85 8.10 -5.33
C MET A 64 -0.87 9.49 -5.97
N ARG A 65 -2.07 10.08 -6.13
CA ARG A 65 -2.23 11.40 -6.73
C ARG A 65 -1.73 12.53 -5.83
N GLU A 66 -2.06 12.48 -4.54
CA GLU A 66 -1.67 13.50 -3.56
C GLU A 66 -0.16 13.59 -3.34
N HIS A 67 0.56 12.48 -3.49
CA HIS A 67 2.00 12.39 -3.23
C HIS A 67 2.84 12.07 -4.48
N GLU A 68 2.25 12.14 -5.67
CA GLU A 68 2.90 11.91 -6.96
C GLU A 68 3.65 10.55 -7.02
N LYS A 69 2.99 9.49 -6.54
CA LYS A 69 3.51 8.12 -6.49
C LYS A 69 2.86 7.19 -7.51
N THR A 70 3.54 6.08 -7.81
CA THR A 70 3.14 5.02 -8.76
C THR A 70 3.06 3.66 -8.09
#